data_AF-A0A7D9HLF7-F1
#
_entry.id   AF-A0A7D9HLF7-F1
#
_cell.length_a   1.000
_cell.length_b   1.000
_cell.length_c   1.000
_cell.angle_alpha   90.00
_cell.angle_beta   90.00
_cell.angle_gamma   90.00
#
_symmetry.space_group_name_H-M   'P 1'
#
loop_
_entity.id
_entity.type
_entity.pdbx_description
1 polymer ?
#
loop_
_entity_poly.entity_id
_entity_poly.type
_entity_poly.pdbx_seq_one_letter_code
_entity_poly.pdbx_strand_id
1 'polypeptide(L)'
;MAGRAILLAGPPGTGKTALALAIAQELGPKVPFCPMVGSEVYSAEIKKTEVLMENFRRAIGLRIKETKEVYEGEVTELTPCETENPLGGYGKTVSHVVIGLKTAKGTKQLKLDPSIYETLQKEKVEVGDVIYIEANSGAVKRQGRSDTFATEFDLEAEEYVPLPKGDVHKKKELVQDVTLHDLDVANARPQGGSDIMSMMGQLMKPKKTEITDKLRKEINKVVNKYIDQGVAELVPGVLFIDE
;
A
#
# COMPACT_ATOMS: atom_id res chain seq x y z
N MET A 1 9.01 -1.93 26.89
CA MET A 1 8.48 -0.81 27.72
C MET A 1 8.02 0.28 26.78
N ALA A 2 6.72 0.52 26.68
CA ALA A 2 6.14 1.64 25.92
C ALA A 2 5.16 2.40 26.83
N GLY A 3 4.72 3.60 26.44
CA GLY A 3 3.74 4.39 27.23
C GLY A 3 4.35 5.17 28.40
N ARG A 4 5.57 5.69 28.25
CA ARG A 4 6.18 6.62 29.22
C ARG A 4 5.99 8.06 28.75
N ALA A 5 5.77 8.96 29.70
CA ALA A 5 5.66 10.39 29.43
C ALA A 5 6.96 11.12 29.78
N ILE A 6 7.30 12.14 28.98
CA ILE A 6 8.39 13.08 29.22
C ILE A 6 7.77 14.48 29.20
N LEU A 7 8.04 15.29 30.22
CA LEU A 7 7.60 16.67 30.30
C LEU A 7 8.76 17.61 29.99
N LEU A 8 8.62 18.42 28.94
CA LEU A 8 9.56 19.52 28.63
C LEU A 8 9.01 20.81 29.25
N ALA A 9 9.63 21.27 30.33
CA ALA A 9 9.23 22.49 31.04
C ALA A 9 10.24 23.61 30.80
N GLY A 10 9.74 24.83 30.56
CA GLY A 10 10.56 26.02 30.39
C GLY A 10 9.76 27.19 29.81
N PRO A 11 10.25 28.44 29.92
CA PRO A 11 9.64 29.62 29.30
C PRO A 11 9.36 29.46 27.80
N PRO A 12 8.47 30.28 27.21
CA PRO A 12 8.32 30.33 25.75
C PRO A 12 9.66 30.72 25.10
N GLY A 13 9.96 30.16 23.93
CA GLY A 13 11.21 30.46 23.19
C GLY A 13 12.46 29.70 23.66
N THR A 14 12.39 28.82 24.66
CA THR A 14 13.55 28.04 25.14
C THR A 14 13.83 26.75 24.35
N GLY A 15 13.29 26.62 23.13
CA GLY A 15 13.60 25.50 22.23
C GLY A 15 12.95 24.15 22.56
N LYS A 16 11.86 24.11 23.35
CA LYS A 16 11.14 22.84 23.68
C LYS A 16 10.69 22.08 22.42
N THR A 17 9.99 22.77 21.52
CA THR A 17 9.54 22.21 20.24
C THR A 17 10.73 21.88 19.32
N ALA A 18 11.79 22.70 19.34
CA ALA A 18 13.02 22.42 18.58
C ALA A 18 13.69 21.11 19.04
N LEU A 19 13.72 20.84 20.34
CA LEU A 19 14.23 19.59 20.89
C LEU A 19 13.37 18.39 20.45
N ALA A 20 12.04 18.53 20.45
CA ALA A 20 11.13 17.49 19.98
C ALA A 20 11.35 17.17 18.49
N LEU A 21 11.52 18.19 17.65
CA LEU A 21 11.84 18.01 16.23
C LEU A 21 13.23 17.41 16.02
N ALA A 22 14.22 17.77 16.84
CA ALA A 22 15.54 17.14 16.81
C ALA A 22 15.46 15.65 17.15
N ILE A 23 14.64 15.27 18.15
CA ILE A 23 14.36 13.86 18.47
C ILE A 23 13.72 13.15 17.26
N ALA A 24 12.76 13.78 16.59
CA ALA A 24 12.12 13.22 15.40
C ALA A 24 13.13 12.95 14.28
N GLN A 25 14.04 13.89 14.03
CA GLN A 25 15.10 13.76 13.02
C GLN A 25 16.09 12.65 13.38
N GLU A 26 16.49 12.55 14.65
CA GLU A 26 17.44 11.53 15.13
C GLU A 26 16.86 10.11 15.05
N LEU A 27 15.56 9.94 15.34
CA LEU A 27 14.86 8.65 15.20
C LEU A 27 14.71 8.21 13.74
N GLY A 28 14.75 9.16 12.81
CA GLY A 28 14.67 8.94 11.38
C GLY A 28 13.25 8.62 10.86
N PRO A 29 13.09 8.51 9.52
CA PRO A 29 11.77 8.39 8.87
C PRO A 29 11.06 7.06 9.14
N LYS A 30 11.77 6.09 9.72
CA LYS A 30 11.28 4.73 9.99
C LYS A 30 10.54 4.59 11.31
N VAL A 31 10.54 5.63 12.14
CA VAL A 31 9.86 5.68 13.44
C VAL A 31 8.76 6.74 13.36
N PRO A 32 7.51 6.42 13.67
CA PRO A 32 6.43 7.41 13.63
C PRO A 32 6.67 8.55 14.63
N PHE A 33 6.56 9.78 14.15
CA PHE A 33 6.56 10.98 14.99
C PHE A 33 5.26 11.75 14.72
N CYS A 34 4.39 11.83 15.72
CA CYS A 34 3.09 12.49 15.63
C CYS A 34 3.11 13.76 16.49
N PRO A 35 3.31 14.95 15.90
CA PRO A 35 3.07 16.19 16.60
C PRO A 35 1.56 16.46 16.67
N MET A 36 1.06 16.93 17.81
CA MET A 36 -0.30 17.42 17.99
C MET A 36 -0.27 18.66 18.88
N VAL A 37 -1.15 19.62 18.63
CA VAL A 37 -1.39 20.73 19.56
C VAL A 37 -2.50 20.34 20.53
N GLY A 38 -2.40 20.68 21.82
CA GLY A 38 -3.35 20.33 22.86
C GLY A 38 -4.76 20.86 22.56
N SER A 39 -4.86 22.00 21.88
CA SER A 39 -6.11 22.53 21.37
C SER A 39 -6.80 21.68 20.29
N GLU A 40 -6.07 20.83 19.55
CA GLU A 40 -6.66 19.94 18.52
C GLU A 40 -7.53 18.83 19.12
N VAL A 41 -7.40 18.55 20.43
CA VAL A 41 -8.25 17.60 21.14
C VAL A 41 -9.73 17.99 21.10
N TYR A 42 -10.03 19.28 20.90
CA TYR A 42 -11.39 19.79 20.80
C TYR A 42 -11.92 19.65 19.37
N SER A 43 -12.85 18.71 19.17
CA SER A 43 -13.52 18.47 17.89
C SER A 43 -15.03 18.62 18.03
N ALA A 44 -15.68 19.13 16.98
CA ALA A 44 -17.14 19.17 16.88
C ALA A 44 -17.75 17.83 16.39
N GLU A 45 -16.93 16.96 15.80
CA GLU A 45 -17.39 15.72 15.15
C GLU A 45 -17.22 14.48 16.01
N ILE A 46 -16.17 14.44 16.84
CA ILE A 46 -15.79 13.27 17.65
C ILE A 46 -15.41 13.70 19.08
N LYS A 47 -15.56 12.79 20.04
CA LYS A 47 -15.18 13.05 21.43
C LYS A 47 -13.69 13.32 21.59
N LYS A 48 -13.36 14.15 22.59
CA LYS A 48 -11.96 14.47 22.99
C LYS A 48 -11.10 13.23 23.23
N THR A 49 -11.67 12.22 23.90
CA THR A 49 -10.99 10.94 24.15
C THR A 49 -10.66 10.22 22.85
N GLU A 50 -11.51 10.33 21.84
CA GLU A 50 -11.28 9.68 20.54
C GLU A 50 -10.18 10.37 19.76
N VAL A 51 -10.11 11.71 19.77
CA VAL A 51 -8.99 12.46 19.16
C VAL A 51 -7.65 12.05 19.77
N LEU A 52 -7.59 11.90 21.09
CA LEU A 52 -6.38 11.42 21.76
C LEU A 52 -6.03 9.99 21.35
N MET A 53 -7.02 9.10 21.33
CA MET A 53 -6.81 7.70 20.94
C MET A 53 -6.36 7.55 19.49
N GLU A 54 -6.89 8.35 18.56
CA GLU A 54 -6.42 8.39 17.17
C GLU A 54 -4.94 8.80 17.08
N ASN A 55 -4.54 9.83 17.81
CA ASN A 55 -3.14 10.28 17.82
C ASN A 55 -2.19 9.25 18.46
N PHE A 56 -2.62 8.56 19.52
CA PHE A 56 -1.86 7.40 20.04
C PHE A 56 -1.70 6.30 18.98
N ARG A 57 -2.75 5.99 18.22
CA ARG A 57 -2.73 4.98 17.16
C ARG A 57 -1.84 5.40 15.98
N ARG A 58 -1.75 6.69 15.67
CA ARG A 58 -0.83 7.24 14.65
C ARG A 58 0.64 7.18 15.08
N ALA A 59 0.90 7.35 16.37
CA ALA A 59 2.24 7.26 16.93
C ALA A 59 2.75 5.81 17.08
N ILE A 60 1.94 4.80 16.79
CA ILE A 60 2.35 3.39 16.85
C ILE A 60 2.37 2.81 15.43
N GLY A 61 3.57 2.47 14.98
CA GLY A 61 3.82 1.83 13.70
C GLY A 61 3.82 0.31 13.82
N LEU A 62 3.50 -0.35 12.72
CA LEU A 62 3.62 -1.76 12.49
C LEU A 62 4.42 -1.93 11.20
N ARG A 63 5.60 -2.55 11.32
CA ARG A 63 6.47 -2.88 10.19
C ARG A 63 6.18 -4.31 9.78
N ILE A 64 5.53 -4.48 8.64
CA ILE A 64 5.19 -5.79 8.08
C ILE A 64 6.29 -6.16 7.09
N LYS A 65 6.88 -7.35 7.27
CA LYS A 65 7.87 -7.92 6.34
C LYS A 65 7.22 -9.10 5.64
N GLU A 66 6.91 -8.92 4.37
CA GLU A 66 6.30 -9.95 3.55
C GLU A 66 7.24 -10.34 2.41
N THR A 67 7.42 -11.64 2.19
CA THR A 67 8.12 -12.13 1.01
C THR A 67 7.10 -12.48 -0.04
N LYS A 68 7.08 -11.71 -1.14
CA LYS A 68 6.20 -11.96 -2.28
C LYS A 68 6.97 -12.65 -3.41
N GLU A 69 6.34 -13.65 -4.02
CA GLU A 69 6.81 -14.22 -5.28
C GLU A 69 6.26 -13.38 -6.43
N VAL A 70 7.17 -12.89 -7.27
CA VAL A 70 6.83 -11.88 -8.28
C VAL A 70 7.45 -12.23 -9.62
N TYR A 71 6.70 -11.94 -10.67
CA TYR A 71 7.18 -11.94 -12.04
C TYR A 71 7.32 -10.49 -12.50
N GLU A 72 8.52 -10.10 -12.88
CA GLU A 72 8.83 -8.74 -13.32
C GLU A 72 9.59 -8.80 -14.64
N GLY A 73 9.19 -8.00 -15.60
CA GLY A 73 9.82 -7.96 -16.91
C GLY A 73 9.10 -7.08 -17.90
N GLU A 74 9.79 -6.79 -18.99
CA GLU A 74 9.21 -6.23 -20.21
C GLU A 74 8.35 -7.28 -20.91
N VAL A 75 7.13 -6.90 -21.28
CA VAL A 75 6.22 -7.75 -22.04
C VAL A 75 6.72 -7.88 -23.46
N THR A 76 7.11 -9.08 -23.87
CA THR A 76 7.53 -9.38 -25.25
C THR A 76 6.42 -9.99 -26.09
N GLU A 77 5.48 -10.67 -25.44
CA GLU A 77 4.36 -11.36 -26.08
C GLU A 77 3.16 -11.32 -25.15
N LEU A 78 1.97 -11.06 -25.69
CA LEU A 78 0.71 -11.12 -24.97
C LEU A 78 -0.34 -11.74 -25.88
N THR A 79 -0.54 -13.05 -25.75
CA THR A 79 -1.40 -13.84 -26.64
C THR A 79 -2.52 -14.52 -25.84
N PRO A 80 -3.78 -14.05 -25.93
CA PRO A 80 -4.92 -14.74 -25.34
C PRO A 80 -5.25 -16.00 -26.15
N CYS A 81 -5.41 -17.14 -25.49
CA CYS A 81 -5.80 -18.40 -26.11
C CYS A 81 -7.29 -18.65 -25.90
N GLU A 82 -8.05 -18.58 -26.98
CA GLU A 82 -9.50 -18.78 -26.98
C GLU A 82 -9.88 -20.26 -27.17
N THR A 83 -10.87 -20.74 -26.43
CA THR A 83 -11.50 -22.05 -26.61
C THR A 83 -12.99 -21.91 -26.88
N GLU A 84 -13.55 -22.90 -27.57
CA GLU A 84 -15.00 -23.03 -27.75
C GLU A 84 -15.68 -23.22 -26.40
N ASN A 85 -16.80 -22.52 -26.21
CA ASN A 85 -17.48 -22.42 -24.93
C ASN A 85 -18.22 -23.75 -24.63
N PRO A 86 -17.88 -24.48 -23.54
CA PRO A 86 -18.50 -25.77 -23.23
C PRO A 86 -20.01 -25.69 -22.94
N LEU A 87 -20.52 -24.49 -22.64
CA LEU A 87 -21.90 -24.21 -22.28
C LEU A 87 -22.81 -23.84 -23.47
N GLY A 88 -22.34 -24.01 -24.72
CA GLY A 88 -23.19 -23.95 -25.92
C GLY A 88 -23.73 -22.55 -26.30
N GLY A 89 -23.22 -21.48 -25.70
CA GLY A 89 -23.52 -20.10 -26.08
C GLY A 89 -22.57 -19.57 -27.15
N TYR A 90 -23.08 -18.77 -28.10
CA TYR A 90 -22.28 -18.02 -29.06
C TYR A 90 -21.28 -17.12 -28.33
N GLY A 91 -20.00 -17.45 -28.42
CA GLY A 91 -18.92 -16.64 -27.85
C GLY A 91 -17.66 -17.48 -27.66
N LYS A 92 -16.51 -16.92 -28.04
CA LYS A 92 -15.22 -17.51 -27.71
C LYS A 92 -14.88 -17.14 -26.26
N THR A 93 -14.44 -18.11 -25.48
CA THR A 93 -14.01 -17.88 -24.08
C THR A 93 -12.50 -17.94 -24.01
N VAL A 94 -11.86 -16.99 -23.34
CA VAL A 94 -10.42 -17.03 -23.10
C VAL A 94 -10.13 -18.14 -22.09
N SER A 95 -9.35 -19.13 -22.49
CA SER A 95 -9.00 -20.29 -21.67
C SER A 95 -7.75 -20.07 -20.82
N HIS A 96 -6.79 -19.32 -21.36
CA HIS A 96 -5.56 -18.88 -20.68
C HIS A 96 -4.91 -17.79 -21.52
N VAL A 97 -3.99 -17.04 -20.92
CA VAL A 97 -3.14 -16.08 -21.63
C VAL A 97 -1.70 -16.52 -21.57
N VAL A 98 -1.03 -16.49 -22.72
CA VAL A 98 0.42 -16.68 -22.78
C VAL A 98 1.07 -15.30 -22.78
N ILE A 99 1.91 -15.05 -21.78
CA ILE A 99 2.70 -13.82 -21.69
C ILE A 99 4.20 -14.15 -21.72
N GLY A 100 4.93 -13.45 -22.57
CA GLY A 100 6.39 -13.48 -22.59
C GLY A 100 6.93 -12.31 -21.78
N LEU A 101 7.79 -12.58 -20.80
CA LEU A 101 8.46 -11.56 -19.99
C LEU A 101 9.97 -11.62 -20.21
N LYS A 102 10.59 -10.45 -20.37
CA LYS A 102 12.02 -10.28 -20.58
C LYS A 102 12.64 -9.41 -19.50
N THR A 103 13.81 -9.81 -19.05
CA THR A 103 14.68 -9.07 -18.13
C THR A 103 16.08 -8.99 -18.73
N ALA A 104 16.97 -8.25 -18.07
CA ALA A 104 18.38 -8.18 -18.48
C ALA A 104 19.11 -9.54 -18.42
N LYS A 105 18.66 -10.48 -17.57
CA LYS A 105 19.30 -11.81 -17.48
C LYS A 105 18.72 -12.84 -18.46
N GLY A 106 17.44 -12.72 -18.81
CA GLY A 106 16.79 -13.73 -19.64
C GLY A 106 15.30 -13.49 -19.84
N THR A 107 14.70 -14.38 -20.62
CA THR A 107 13.28 -14.38 -20.98
C THR A 107 12.56 -15.58 -20.37
N LYS A 108 11.27 -15.43 -20.09
CA LYS A 108 10.42 -16.52 -19.61
C LYS A 108 9.01 -16.33 -20.16
N GLN A 109 8.45 -17.39 -20.74
CA GLN A 109 7.04 -17.45 -21.08
C GLN A 109 6.24 -18.03 -19.92
N LEU A 110 5.09 -17.42 -19.64
CA LEU A 110 4.18 -17.80 -18.57
C LEU A 110 2.80 -18.06 -19.19
N LYS A 111 2.13 -19.08 -18.67
CA LYS A 111 0.72 -19.36 -18.95
C LYS A 111 -0.08 -18.92 -17.73
N LEU A 112 -0.91 -17.90 -17.92
CA LEU A 112 -1.67 -17.22 -16.89
C LEU A 112 -3.17 -17.54 -17.01
N ASP A 113 -3.86 -17.45 -15.87
CA ASP A 113 -5.30 -17.62 -15.77
C ASP A 113 -6.06 -16.52 -16.54
N PRO A 114 -7.23 -16.81 -17.14
CA PRO A 114 -8.05 -15.82 -17.84
C PRO A 114 -8.38 -14.57 -17.01
N SER A 115 -8.53 -14.68 -15.69
CA SER A 115 -8.81 -13.53 -14.81
C SER A 115 -7.69 -12.47 -14.83
N ILE A 116 -6.44 -12.89 -15.08
CA ILE A 116 -5.30 -11.99 -15.18
C ILE A 116 -5.38 -11.18 -16.48
N TYR A 117 -5.99 -11.73 -17.54
CA TYR A 117 -6.21 -11.02 -18.80
C TYR A 117 -7.06 -9.75 -18.62
N GLU A 118 -8.14 -9.86 -17.84
CA GLU A 118 -9.02 -8.73 -17.55
C GLU A 118 -8.26 -7.62 -16.81
N THR A 119 -7.37 -8.01 -15.89
CA THR A 119 -6.51 -7.09 -15.14
C THR A 119 -5.48 -6.41 -16.06
N LEU A 120 -4.86 -7.17 -16.97
CA LEU A 120 -3.94 -6.64 -17.97
C LEU A 120 -4.61 -5.62 -18.90
N GLN A 121 -5.85 -5.90 -19.34
CA GLN A 121 -6.63 -4.96 -20.15
C GLN A 121 -6.99 -3.69 -19.37
N LYS A 122 -7.37 -3.84 -18.10
CA LYS A 122 -7.72 -2.71 -17.23
C LYS A 122 -6.52 -1.78 -17.00
N GLU A 123 -5.34 -2.36 -16.82
CA GLU A 123 -4.07 -1.63 -16.68
C GLU A 123 -3.49 -1.14 -18.02
N LYS A 124 -4.17 -1.43 -19.15
CA LYS A 124 -3.75 -1.10 -20.52
C LYS A 124 -2.31 -1.55 -20.82
N VAL A 125 -2.00 -2.79 -20.45
CA VAL A 125 -0.68 -3.36 -20.68
C VAL A 125 -0.51 -3.72 -22.14
N GLU A 126 0.58 -3.25 -22.73
CA GLU A 126 0.97 -3.54 -24.11
C GLU A 126 2.35 -4.19 -24.20
N VAL A 127 2.65 -4.76 -25.38
CA VAL A 127 3.99 -5.26 -25.70
C VAL A 127 4.96 -4.09 -25.67
N GLY A 128 6.05 -4.23 -24.92
CA GLY A 128 7.04 -3.18 -24.66
C GLY A 128 6.89 -2.50 -23.30
N ASP A 129 5.84 -2.79 -22.53
CA ASP A 129 5.69 -2.28 -21.17
C ASP A 129 6.44 -3.14 -20.15
N VAL A 130 7.00 -2.51 -19.12
CA VAL A 130 7.53 -3.22 -17.94
C VAL A 130 6.40 -3.37 -16.93
N ILE A 131 6.14 -4.63 -16.56
CA ILE A 131 5.06 -4.96 -15.63
C ILE A 131 5.57 -5.77 -14.45
N TYR A 132 4.75 -5.74 -13.41
CA TYR A 132 4.92 -6.52 -12.19
C TYR A 132 3.66 -7.36 -11.97
N ILE A 133 3.82 -8.68 -11.83
CA ILE A 133 2.74 -9.63 -11.54
C ILE A 133 3.06 -10.34 -10.24
N GLU A 134 2.13 -10.28 -9.28
CA GLU A 134 2.22 -11.05 -8.04
C GLU A 134 1.73 -12.49 -8.26
N ALA A 135 2.56 -13.48 -7.94
CA ALA A 135 2.28 -14.88 -8.24
C ALA A 135 1.05 -15.44 -7.51
N ASN A 136 0.78 -14.97 -6.29
CA ASN A 136 -0.29 -15.48 -5.44
C ASN A 136 -1.65 -14.83 -5.74
N SER A 137 -1.68 -13.52 -5.95
CA SER A 137 -2.91 -12.75 -6.14
C SER A 137 -3.30 -12.60 -7.60
N GLY A 138 -2.36 -12.78 -8.54
CA GLY A 138 -2.55 -12.45 -9.94
C GLY A 138 -2.65 -10.94 -10.20
N ALA A 139 -2.41 -10.10 -9.19
CA ALA A 139 -2.45 -8.65 -9.34
C ALA A 139 -1.33 -8.18 -10.26
N VAL A 140 -1.69 -7.37 -11.27
CA VAL A 140 -0.76 -6.80 -12.23
C VAL A 140 -0.66 -5.29 -12.02
N LYS A 141 0.54 -4.76 -12.15
CA LYS A 141 0.80 -3.32 -12.15
C LYS A 141 1.74 -2.94 -13.29
N ARG A 142 1.33 -1.99 -14.13
CA ARG A 142 2.18 -1.38 -15.16
C ARG A 142 3.16 -0.42 -14.48
N GLN A 143 4.47 -0.60 -14.71
CA GLN A 143 5.50 0.30 -14.18
C GLN A 143 5.83 1.43 -15.15
N GLY A 144 5.72 1.18 -16.46
CA GLY A 144 6.02 2.17 -17.48
C GLY A 144 6.40 1.49 -18.81
N ARG A 145 6.77 2.32 -19.78
CA ARG A 145 7.25 1.86 -21.08
C ARG A 145 8.73 1.49 -20.99
N SER A 146 9.17 0.42 -21.63
CA SER A 146 10.60 0.06 -21.62
C SER A 146 11.42 1.11 -22.38
N ASP A 147 12.56 1.51 -21.81
CA ASP A 147 13.53 2.43 -22.43
C ASP A 147 13.98 1.97 -23.84
N THR A 148 13.88 0.67 -24.13
CA THR A 148 14.21 0.11 -25.45
C THR A 148 13.29 0.65 -26.56
N PHE A 149 12.10 1.14 -26.19
CA PHE A 149 11.12 1.72 -27.09
C PHE A 149 11.10 3.25 -27.05
N ALA A 150 11.97 3.87 -26.26
CA ALA A 150 12.14 5.32 -26.26
C ALA A 150 12.71 5.75 -27.63
N THR A 151 11.85 6.26 -28.51
CA THR A 151 12.30 6.89 -29.75
C THR A 151 12.55 8.38 -29.49
N GLU A 152 13.54 8.97 -30.18
CA GLU A 152 13.89 10.39 -30.02
C GLU A 152 12.78 11.39 -30.43
N PHE A 153 11.66 10.90 -30.95
CA PHE A 153 10.54 11.70 -31.47
C PHE A 153 9.20 11.41 -30.80
N ASP A 154 9.21 10.73 -29.65
CA ASP A 154 7.95 10.48 -28.95
C ASP A 154 7.46 11.75 -28.22
N LEU A 155 6.30 12.25 -28.66
CA LEU A 155 5.61 13.39 -28.05
C LEU A 155 4.70 12.92 -26.90
N GLU A 156 4.65 11.62 -26.62
CA GLU A 156 3.84 11.03 -25.56
C GLU A 156 4.55 11.16 -24.20
N ALA A 157 3.79 11.58 -23.19
CA ALA A 157 4.27 11.73 -21.81
C ALA A 157 4.25 10.38 -21.07
N GLU A 158 4.82 9.34 -21.66
CA GLU A 158 4.95 8.04 -20.99
C GLU A 158 6.15 8.03 -20.03
N GLU A 159 5.98 7.39 -18.88
CA GLU A 159 7.08 7.15 -17.94
C GLU A 159 7.92 5.99 -18.46
N TYR A 160 9.13 6.31 -18.92
CA TYR A 160 10.10 5.35 -19.42
C TYR A 160 10.88 4.72 -18.27
N VAL A 161 10.92 3.39 -18.25
CA VAL A 161 11.56 2.60 -17.21
C VAL A 161 12.57 1.60 -17.80
N PRO A 162 13.72 1.42 -17.15
CA PRO A 162 14.74 0.51 -17.64
C PRO A 162 14.32 -0.95 -17.49
N LEU A 163 14.89 -1.80 -18.33
CA LEU A 163 14.75 -3.25 -18.23
C LEU A 163 15.11 -3.74 -16.83
N PRO A 164 14.22 -4.53 -16.18
CA PRO A 164 14.50 -5.06 -14.85
C PRO A 164 15.78 -5.90 -14.81
N LYS A 165 16.57 -5.68 -13.76
CA LYS A 165 17.76 -6.49 -13.46
C LYS A 165 17.37 -7.74 -12.69
N GLY A 166 18.11 -8.82 -12.92
CA GLY A 166 17.86 -10.11 -12.26
C GLY A 166 16.95 -11.01 -13.09
N ASP A 167 16.46 -12.07 -12.44
CA ASP A 167 15.63 -13.09 -13.07
C ASP A 167 14.17 -12.64 -13.16
N VAL A 168 13.46 -13.10 -14.19
CA VAL A 168 12.03 -12.78 -14.40
C VAL A 168 11.19 -13.18 -13.18
N HIS A 169 11.45 -14.37 -12.64
CA HIS A 169 10.81 -14.85 -11.42
C HIS A 169 11.74 -14.65 -10.24
N LYS A 170 11.32 -13.86 -9.26
CA LYS A 170 12.13 -13.57 -8.07
C LYS A 170 11.27 -13.47 -6.82
N LYS A 171 11.91 -13.72 -5.67
CA LYS A 171 11.34 -13.43 -4.35
C LYS A 171 11.72 -12.01 -3.98
N LYS A 172 10.71 -11.17 -3.74
CA LYS A 172 10.90 -9.78 -3.33
C LYS A 172 10.44 -9.65 -1.89
N GLU A 173 11.37 -9.27 -1.02
CA GLU A 173 11.03 -8.85 0.33
C GLU A 173 10.45 -7.43 0.26
N LEU A 174 9.19 -7.30 0.66
CA LEU A 174 8.51 -6.02 0.81
C LEU A 174 8.41 -5.71 2.29
N VAL A 175 8.96 -4.55 2.65
CA VAL A 175 8.79 -3.97 3.97
C VAL A 175 7.76 -2.87 3.85
N GLN A 176 6.63 -3.01 4.52
CA GLN A 176 5.58 -2.02 4.56
C GLN A 176 5.42 -1.50 5.98
N ASP A 177 5.58 -0.19 6.15
CA ASP A 177 5.34 0.49 7.40
C ASP A 177 3.92 1.07 7.39
N VAL A 178 3.09 0.68 8.35
CA VAL A 178 1.68 1.09 8.49
C VAL A 178 1.43 1.49 9.93
N THR A 179 0.65 2.53 10.21
CA THR A 179 0.27 2.85 11.60
C THR A 179 -0.95 2.05 12.04
N LEU A 180 -1.13 1.89 13.36
CA LEU A 180 -2.38 1.28 13.86
C LEU A 180 -3.61 2.10 13.49
N HIS A 181 -3.45 3.42 13.32
CA HIS A 181 -4.53 4.29 12.87
C HIS A 181 -4.96 3.98 11.43
N ASP A 182 -4.01 3.73 10.52
CA ASP A 182 -4.32 3.38 9.13
C ASP A 182 -5.11 2.08 9.06
N LEU A 183 -4.75 1.08 9.88
CA LEU A 183 -5.51 -0.16 10.02
C LEU A 183 -6.91 0.09 10.60
N ASP A 184 -7.03 0.93 11.63
CA ASP A 184 -8.31 1.28 12.23
C ASP A 184 -9.23 1.95 11.18
N VAL A 185 -8.72 2.91 10.40
CA VAL A 185 -9.48 3.63 9.37
C VAL A 185 -9.86 2.73 8.20
N ALA A 186 -8.94 1.91 7.70
CA ALA A 186 -9.19 1.00 6.57
C ALA A 186 -10.30 -0.03 6.88
N ASN A 187 -10.39 -0.49 8.14
CA ASN A 187 -11.42 -1.42 8.56
C ASN A 187 -12.74 -0.72 8.96
N ALA A 188 -12.67 0.50 9.48
CA ALA A 188 -13.87 1.28 9.81
C ALA A 188 -14.59 1.82 8.55
N ARG A 189 -13.83 2.09 7.49
CA ARG A 189 -14.33 2.55 6.18
C ARG A 189 -13.62 1.82 5.06
N PRO A 190 -14.15 0.67 4.61
CA PRO A 190 -13.60 -0.03 3.47
C PRO A 190 -13.65 0.92 2.25
N GLN A 191 -12.49 1.35 1.77
CA GLN A 191 -12.40 2.06 0.48
C GLN A 191 -12.52 1.01 -0.64
N GLY A 192 -13.46 1.19 -1.57
CA GLY A 192 -13.59 0.31 -2.74
C GLY A 192 -14.85 -0.55 -2.83
N GLY A 193 -15.93 -0.20 -2.12
CA GLY A 193 -17.24 -0.79 -2.41
C GLY A 193 -17.74 -0.37 -3.80
N SER A 194 -18.16 -1.33 -4.61
CA SER A 194 -18.80 -1.13 -5.93
C SER A 194 -20.22 -0.55 -5.85
N ASP A 195 -20.72 -0.31 -4.64
CA ASP A 195 -22.08 0.16 -4.41
C ASP A 195 -22.19 1.67 -4.60
N ILE A 196 -23.32 2.10 -5.17
CA ILE A 196 -23.65 3.52 -5.41
C ILE A 196 -23.49 4.36 -4.13
N MET A 197 -23.76 3.75 -2.97
CA MET A 197 -23.64 4.40 -1.65
C MET A 197 -22.18 4.63 -1.24
N SER A 198 -21.25 3.70 -1.53
CA SER A 198 -19.82 3.88 -1.27
C SER A 198 -19.17 4.87 -2.24
N MET A 199 -19.62 4.90 -3.50
CA MET A 199 -19.18 5.91 -4.47
C MET A 199 -19.66 7.32 -4.09
N MET A 200 -20.91 7.45 -3.62
CA MET A 200 -21.43 8.73 -3.12
C MET A 200 -20.74 9.17 -1.82
N GLY A 201 -20.38 8.21 -0.95
CA GLY A 201 -19.61 8.45 0.27
C GLY A 201 -18.17 8.94 0.00
N GLN A 202 -17.55 8.54 -1.11
CA GLN A 202 -16.24 9.06 -1.55
C GLN A 202 -16.32 10.46 -2.16
N LEU A 203 -17.46 10.84 -2.77
CA LEU A 203 -17.67 12.17 -3.35
C LEU A 203 -18.00 13.24 -2.30
N MET A 204 -18.55 12.82 -1.16
CA MET A 204 -18.87 13.69 -0.02
C MET A 204 -17.64 13.90 0.87
N LYS A 205 -17.53 15.06 1.51
CA LYS A 205 -16.47 15.29 2.52
C LYS A 205 -16.52 14.18 3.58
N PRO A 206 -15.40 13.47 3.82
CA PRO A 206 -15.37 12.42 4.82
C PRO A 206 -15.52 13.07 6.20
N LYS A 207 -16.68 12.90 6.84
CA LYS A 207 -16.85 13.24 8.26
C LYS A 207 -15.86 12.43 9.09
N LYS A 208 -15.40 12.87 10.26
CA LYS A 208 -14.72 11.97 11.20
C LYS A 208 -15.77 11.07 11.87
N THR A 209 -15.48 9.77 11.99
CA THR A 209 -16.34 8.82 12.71
C THR A 209 -15.54 8.16 13.81
N GLU A 210 -16.14 8.07 15.00
CA GLU A 210 -15.53 7.40 16.13
C GLU A 210 -15.30 5.92 15.83
N ILE A 211 -14.13 5.41 16.22
CA ILE A 211 -13.77 4.01 16.04
C ILE A 211 -14.15 3.25 17.30
N THR A 212 -15.01 2.24 17.16
CA THR A 212 -15.50 1.49 18.32
C THR A 212 -14.37 0.68 18.99
N ASP A 213 -14.45 0.56 20.32
CA ASP A 213 -13.50 -0.25 21.09
C ASP A 213 -13.49 -1.73 20.68
N LYS A 214 -14.63 -2.24 20.19
CA LYS A 214 -14.72 -3.60 19.66
C LYS A 214 -13.83 -3.77 18.44
N LEU A 215 -13.89 -2.85 17.48
CA LEU A 215 -13.04 -2.90 16.29
C LEU A 215 -11.56 -2.81 16.66
N ARG A 216 -11.20 -1.90 17.55
CA ARG A 216 -9.82 -1.76 18.05
C ARG A 216 -9.29 -3.03 18.72
N LYS A 217 -10.14 -3.74 19.48
CA LYS A 217 -9.78 -5.03 20.11
C LYS A 217 -9.54 -6.12 19.07
N GLU A 218 -10.38 -6.22 18.06
CA GLU A 218 -10.19 -7.19 16.97
C GLU A 218 -8.91 -6.89 16.18
N ILE A 219 -8.67 -5.62 15.82
CA ILE A 219 -7.44 -5.21 15.14
C ILE A 219 -6.21 -5.55 15.99
N ASN A 220 -6.23 -5.22 17.29
CA ASN A 220 -5.12 -5.57 18.19
C ASN A 220 -4.86 -7.07 18.24
N LYS A 221 -5.91 -7.89 18.23
CA LYS A 221 -5.79 -9.35 18.22
C LYS A 221 -5.12 -9.85 16.94
N VAL A 222 -5.47 -9.29 15.78
CA VAL A 222 -4.85 -9.62 14.49
C VAL A 222 -3.38 -9.16 14.45
N VAL A 223 -3.10 -7.94 14.91
CA VAL A 223 -1.74 -7.40 14.98
C VAL A 223 -0.84 -8.27 15.86
N ASN A 224 -1.31 -8.63 17.06
CA ASN A 224 -0.57 -9.51 17.96
C ASN A 224 -0.29 -10.88 17.30
N LYS A 225 -1.27 -11.43 16.58
CA LYS A 225 -1.07 -12.68 15.83
C LYS A 225 0.04 -12.55 14.78
N TYR A 226 0.11 -11.44 14.04
CA TYR A 226 1.19 -11.22 13.07
C TYR A 226 2.56 -11.03 13.71
N ILE A 227 2.60 -10.42 14.90
CA ILE A 227 3.83 -10.31 15.69
C ILE A 227 4.28 -11.69 16.18
N ASP A 228 3.36 -12.49 16.73
CA ASP A 228 3.64 -13.84 17.22
C ASP A 228 4.12 -14.79 16.10
N GLN A 229 3.64 -14.57 14.88
CA GLN A 229 4.08 -15.29 13.67
C GLN A 229 5.41 -14.78 13.11
N GLY A 230 5.96 -13.69 13.63
CA GLY A 230 7.20 -13.07 13.12
C GLY A 230 7.05 -12.36 11.78
N VAL A 231 5.82 -12.12 11.32
CA VAL A 231 5.51 -11.45 10.04
C VAL A 231 5.55 -9.93 10.20
N ALA A 232 5.27 -9.42 11.42
CA ALA A 232 5.25 -8.00 11.71
C ALA A 232 6.03 -7.65 12.98
N GLU A 233 6.53 -6.42 13.03
CA GLU A 233 7.26 -5.86 14.15
C GLU A 233 6.60 -4.56 14.59
N LEU A 234 6.31 -4.42 15.89
CA LEU A 234 5.75 -3.19 16.43
C LEU A 234 6.85 -2.13 16.56
N VAL A 235 6.63 -0.97 15.96
CA VAL A 235 7.53 0.18 16.00
C VAL A 235 6.89 1.29 16.85
N PRO A 236 7.17 1.35 18.16
CA PRO A 236 6.66 2.43 18.99
C PRO A 236 7.31 3.75 18.58
N GLY A 237 6.48 4.72 18.23
CA GLY A 237 6.90 6.08 17.89
C GLY A 237 6.79 7.05 19.04
N VAL A 238 6.71 8.34 18.69
CA VAL A 238 6.61 9.46 19.63
C VAL A 238 5.35 10.25 19.34
N LEU A 239 4.51 10.44 20.36
CA LEU A 239 3.44 11.43 20.35
C LEU A 239 3.94 12.68 21.07
N PHE A 240 4.14 13.77 20.32
CA PHE A 240 4.53 15.05 20.87
C PHE A 240 3.30 15.94 20.98
N ILE A 241 2.90 16.26 22.21
CA ILE A 241 1.77 17.16 22.49
C ILE A 241 2.36 18.54 22.83
N ASP A 242 2.27 19.46 21.88
CA ASP A 242 2.57 20.88 22.10
C ASP A 242 1.32 21.60 22.62
N GLU A 243 1.48 22.74 23.28
CA GLU A 243 0.45 23.62 23.90
C GLU A 243 -1.02 23.13 23.93
#